data_AF-A0A7S1F2R6-F1
#
_entry.id   AF-A0A7S1F2R6-F1
#
_cell.length_a   1.000
_cell.length_b   1.000
_cell.length_c   1.000
_cell.angle_alpha   90.00
_cell.angle_beta   90.00
_cell.angle_gamma   90.00
#
_symmetry.space_group_name_H-M   'P 1'
#
loop_
_entity.id
_entity.type
_entity.pdbx_description
1 polymer ?
#
loop_
_entity_poly.entity_id
_entity_poly.type
_entity_poly.pdbx_seq_one_letter_code
_entity_poly.pdbx_strand_id
1 'polypeptide(L)'
;MPMETEPEAPSFTPAHQQDSIGNILSALTPWAVLLLPEGASLDPLERLERCRRIINQVHPDRCVDHRAAAAVRAVAGAYDALSEVDGYGGAAVSTLPRTVPGSRWWDVGGAGDIDRWLCYVGNARRTLQREVQSDANVLMQCVHDTERACEHLDRRRGFARSRLWPSTCCAGDRTGSVSQFLARFLDLMLHLRALHRFCPLRGTAFGHLAELEAASSEAALPELWKRLVEEQRVRDTPQLTALTNTSDETGVDPLDAYMATVEEMLRGDSLQPGVRRACGPVVETPSPLRESVPKTASSLATEVLDKHSPSNVLNLAVGCSVGLPARSEDLSGRQPLQEELLGDLDSDGSEMDDL
;
A
#
# COMPACT_ATOMS: atom_id res chain seq x y z
N MET A 1 25.62 -29.69 24.64
CA MET A 1 24.24 -29.25 24.36
C MET A 1 23.95 -29.60 22.91
N PRO A 2 23.22 -30.69 22.62
CA PRO A 2 22.77 -30.95 21.26
C PRO A 2 21.78 -29.84 20.88
N MET A 3 22.00 -29.19 19.74
CA MET A 3 21.02 -28.27 19.18
C MET A 3 19.81 -29.09 18.74
N GLU A 4 18.66 -28.85 19.37
CA GLU A 4 17.38 -29.37 18.91
C GLU A 4 17.14 -28.76 17.52
N THR A 5 17.34 -29.57 16.48
CA THR A 5 16.93 -29.25 15.11
C THR A 5 15.44 -29.00 15.12
N GLU A 6 15.05 -27.76 14.80
CA GLU A 6 13.64 -27.43 14.55
C GLU A 6 13.04 -28.45 13.57
N PRO A 7 11.80 -28.92 13.81
CA PRO A 7 11.16 -29.87 12.92
C PRO A 7 11.02 -29.24 11.54
N GLU A 8 11.78 -29.81 10.59
CA GLU A 8 11.74 -29.43 9.18
C GLU A 8 10.29 -29.48 8.72
N ALA A 9 9.75 -28.32 8.30
CA ALA A 9 8.35 -28.21 7.93
C ALA A 9 8.04 -29.22 6.81
N PRO A 10 6.99 -30.05 6.95
CA PRO A 10 6.73 -31.13 6.00
C PRO A 10 6.57 -30.54 4.60
N SER A 11 7.48 -30.94 3.70
CA SER A 11 7.34 -30.69 2.28
C SER A 11 6.22 -31.60 1.76
N PHE A 12 5.13 -31.00 1.28
CA PHE A 12 4.00 -31.77 0.79
C PHE A 12 4.34 -32.42 -0.56
N THR A 13 4.20 -33.74 -0.64
CA THR A 13 4.21 -34.45 -1.92
C THR A 13 3.06 -33.95 -2.82
N PRO A 14 3.13 -34.12 -4.16
CA PRO A 14 2.08 -33.65 -5.07
C PRO A 14 0.67 -34.17 -4.73
N ALA A 15 0.56 -35.39 -4.18
CA ALA A 15 -0.71 -35.95 -3.71
C ALA A 15 -1.27 -35.13 -2.52
N HIS A 16 -0.43 -34.80 -1.55
CA HIS A 16 -0.85 -33.97 -0.41
C HIS A 16 -1.19 -32.53 -0.81
N GLN A 17 -0.63 -32.00 -1.91
CA GLN A 17 -1.01 -30.68 -2.42
C GLN A 17 -2.45 -30.68 -2.94
N GLN A 18 -2.87 -31.70 -3.70
CA GLN A 18 -4.25 -31.81 -4.18
C GLN A 18 -5.24 -31.98 -3.01
N ASP A 19 -4.87 -32.77 -2.00
CA ASP A 19 -5.66 -32.91 -0.78
C ASP A 19 -5.78 -31.58 -0.03
N SER A 20 -4.70 -30.79 0.04
CA SER A 20 -4.72 -29.48 0.71
C SER A 20 -5.67 -28.48 0.03
N ILE A 21 -5.72 -28.45 -1.30
CA ILE A 21 -6.64 -27.59 -2.06
C ILE A 21 -8.10 -28.01 -1.79
N GLY A 22 -8.38 -29.30 -1.78
CA GLY A 22 -9.71 -29.82 -1.41
C GLY A 22 -10.11 -29.40 0.00
N ASN A 23 -9.21 -29.58 0.97
CA ASN A 23 -9.45 -29.22 2.37
C ASN A 23 -9.71 -27.71 2.52
N ILE A 24 -8.88 -26.87 1.92
CA ILE A 24 -9.03 -25.40 1.91
C ILE A 24 -10.40 -24.98 1.38
N LEU A 25 -10.84 -25.56 0.27
CA LEU A 25 -12.09 -25.17 -0.37
C LEU A 25 -13.33 -25.74 0.33
N SER A 26 -13.17 -26.86 1.04
CA SER A 26 -14.24 -27.44 1.86
C SER A 26 -14.38 -26.81 3.25
N ALA A 27 -13.39 -26.02 3.67
CA ALA A 27 -13.35 -25.43 4.99
C ALA A 27 -14.45 -24.38 5.19
N LEU A 28 -15.16 -24.46 6.31
CA LEU A 28 -16.28 -23.57 6.66
C LEU A 28 -15.86 -22.38 7.53
N THR A 29 -14.66 -22.44 8.11
CA THR A 29 -14.13 -21.42 9.02
C THR A 29 -12.78 -20.88 8.51
N PRO A 30 -12.43 -19.61 8.80
CA PRO A 30 -11.13 -19.06 8.45
C PRO A 30 -9.95 -19.85 9.06
N TRP A 31 -10.13 -20.39 10.27
CA TRP A 31 -9.14 -21.25 10.94
C TRP A 31 -8.87 -22.52 10.13
N ALA A 32 -9.93 -23.22 9.71
CA ALA A 32 -9.81 -24.43 8.92
C ALA A 32 -9.20 -24.16 7.54
N VAL A 33 -9.49 -23.01 6.91
CA VAL A 33 -8.85 -22.60 5.65
C VAL A 33 -7.34 -22.44 5.81
N LEU A 34 -6.88 -21.85 6.91
CA LEU A 34 -5.44 -21.76 7.22
C LEU A 34 -4.86 -23.07 7.78
N LEU A 35 -5.64 -24.15 7.76
CA LEU A 35 -5.26 -25.47 8.27
C LEU A 35 -4.76 -25.37 9.72
N LEU A 36 -5.53 -24.65 10.54
CA LEU A 36 -5.31 -24.40 11.96
C LEU A 36 -6.45 -25.02 12.79
N PRO A 37 -6.18 -25.45 14.03
CA PRO A 37 -7.24 -25.89 14.93
C PRO A 37 -8.17 -24.72 15.27
N GLU A 38 -9.46 -25.02 15.43
CA GLU A 38 -10.47 -24.01 15.78
C GLU A 38 -10.17 -23.40 17.15
N GLY A 39 -10.23 -22.07 17.24
CA GLY A 39 -9.98 -21.33 18.48
C GLY A 39 -8.52 -21.25 18.91
N ALA A 40 -7.56 -21.65 18.06
CA ALA A 40 -6.15 -21.49 18.35
C ALA A 40 -5.78 -20.01 18.49
N SER A 41 -5.30 -19.57 19.66
CA SER A 41 -4.72 -18.23 19.79
C SER A 41 -3.33 -18.21 19.14
N LEU A 42 -3.26 -17.94 17.84
CA LEU A 42 -2.00 -17.82 17.10
C LEU A 42 -1.54 -16.37 17.05
N ASP A 43 -0.23 -16.18 17.25
CA ASP A 43 0.37 -14.87 17.08
C ASP A 43 0.14 -14.41 15.62
N PRO A 44 -0.15 -13.12 15.39
CA PRO A 44 -0.40 -12.65 14.04
C PRO A 44 0.76 -12.84 13.05
N LEU A 45 2.03 -12.90 13.50
CA LEU A 45 3.16 -13.26 12.64
C LEU A 45 3.12 -14.73 12.26
N GLU A 46 2.79 -15.62 13.19
CA GLU A 46 2.66 -17.06 12.90
C GLU A 46 1.53 -17.31 11.89
N ARG A 47 0.42 -16.56 12.01
CA ARG A 47 -0.69 -16.59 11.05
C ARG A 47 -0.26 -16.12 9.67
N LEU A 48 0.51 -15.03 9.58
CA LEU A 48 1.08 -14.53 8.33
C LEU A 48 2.01 -15.56 7.70
N GLU A 49 2.90 -16.16 8.47
CA GLU A 49 3.82 -17.21 8.01
C GLU A 49 3.08 -18.46 7.56
N ARG A 50 1.98 -18.82 8.22
CA ARG A 50 1.10 -19.91 7.80
C ARG A 50 0.43 -19.61 6.46
N CYS A 51 -0.16 -18.43 6.33
CA CYS A 51 -0.77 -17.94 5.08
C CYS A 51 0.26 -17.99 3.93
N ARG A 52 1.46 -17.42 4.15
CA ARG A 52 2.57 -17.43 3.20
C ARG A 52 2.97 -18.84 2.77
N ARG A 53 3.09 -19.79 3.71
CA ARG A 53 3.44 -21.19 3.39
C ARG A 53 2.37 -21.85 2.53
N ILE A 54 1.09 -21.66 2.86
CA ILE A 54 -0.01 -22.25 2.10
C ILE A 54 -0.07 -21.66 0.69
N ILE A 55 -0.05 -20.33 0.55
CA ILE A 55 -0.07 -19.66 -0.76
C ILE A 55 1.09 -20.17 -1.62
N ASN A 56 2.31 -20.25 -1.07
CA ASN A 56 3.48 -20.77 -1.77
C ASN A 56 3.35 -22.22 -2.28
N GLN A 57 2.40 -22.99 -1.75
CA GLN A 57 2.13 -24.37 -2.16
C GLN A 57 0.96 -24.45 -3.15
N VAL A 58 -0.09 -23.67 -2.93
CA VAL A 58 -1.35 -23.76 -3.70
C VAL A 58 -1.49 -22.69 -4.78
N HIS A 59 -0.48 -21.83 -4.98
CA HIS A 59 -0.54 -20.79 -6.00
C HIS A 59 -0.62 -21.39 -7.42
N PRO A 60 -1.44 -20.82 -8.34
CA PRO A 60 -1.55 -21.31 -9.71
C PRO A 60 -0.21 -21.37 -10.48
N ASP A 61 0.74 -20.48 -10.18
CA ASP A 61 2.09 -20.53 -10.77
C ASP A 61 2.90 -21.79 -10.39
N ARG A 62 2.54 -22.45 -9.28
CA ARG A 62 3.26 -23.60 -8.72
C ARG A 62 2.45 -24.88 -8.74
N CYS A 63 1.13 -24.77 -8.85
CA CYS A 63 0.19 -25.88 -8.84
C CYS A 63 -0.65 -25.89 -10.13
N VAL A 64 -0.68 -27.04 -10.81
CA VAL A 64 -1.42 -27.23 -12.07
C VAL A 64 -2.93 -27.46 -11.83
N ASP A 65 -3.37 -27.56 -10.57
CA ASP A 65 -4.79 -27.75 -10.25
C ASP A 65 -5.60 -26.50 -10.60
N HIS A 66 -6.64 -26.65 -11.42
CA HIS A 66 -7.55 -25.58 -11.84
C HIS A 66 -8.23 -24.84 -10.65
N ARG A 67 -8.30 -25.48 -9.48
CA ARG A 67 -8.87 -24.92 -8.25
C ARG A 67 -7.87 -24.08 -7.44
N ALA A 68 -6.58 -24.09 -7.79
CA ALA A 68 -5.51 -23.35 -7.12
C ALA A 68 -5.85 -21.86 -6.90
N ALA A 69 -6.34 -21.18 -7.93
CA ALA A 69 -6.71 -19.76 -7.83
C ALA A 69 -7.85 -19.52 -6.83
N ALA A 70 -8.83 -20.42 -6.74
CA ALA A 70 -9.89 -20.33 -5.75
C ALA A 70 -9.36 -20.59 -4.33
N ALA A 71 -8.44 -21.53 -4.17
CA ALA A 71 -7.81 -21.84 -2.89
C ALA A 71 -6.96 -20.67 -2.37
N VAL A 72 -6.16 -20.01 -3.24
CA VAL A 72 -5.41 -18.79 -2.87
C VAL A 72 -6.35 -17.69 -2.39
N ARG A 73 -7.46 -17.46 -3.11
CA ARG A 73 -8.48 -16.48 -2.71
C ARG A 73 -9.12 -16.83 -1.37
N ALA A 74 -9.42 -18.10 -1.12
CA ALA A 74 -9.96 -18.55 0.17
C ALA A 74 -8.95 -18.29 1.30
N VAL A 75 -7.67 -18.64 1.09
CA VAL A 75 -6.58 -18.45 2.08
C VAL A 75 -6.36 -16.99 2.40
N ALA A 76 -6.30 -16.13 1.39
CA ALA A 76 -6.11 -14.70 1.58
C ALA A 76 -7.32 -14.06 2.28
N GLY A 77 -8.55 -14.45 1.90
CA GLY A 77 -9.78 -14.02 2.58
C GLY A 77 -9.86 -14.49 4.03
N ALA A 78 -9.40 -15.70 4.34
CA ALA A 78 -9.33 -16.22 5.71
C ALA A 78 -8.30 -15.45 6.55
N TYR A 79 -7.13 -15.12 5.97
CA TYR A 79 -6.14 -14.28 6.64
C TYR A 79 -6.68 -12.88 6.95
N ASP A 80 -7.34 -12.23 5.99
CA ASP A 80 -8.00 -10.93 6.18
C ASP A 80 -9.05 -11.00 7.30
N ALA A 81 -9.94 -11.99 7.26
CA ALA A 81 -11.00 -12.16 8.26
C ALA A 81 -10.45 -12.37 9.67
N LEU A 82 -9.40 -13.16 9.83
CA LEU A 82 -8.78 -13.37 11.14
C LEU A 82 -8.05 -12.11 11.63
N SER A 83 -7.41 -11.36 10.72
CA SER A 83 -6.73 -10.10 11.06
C SER A 83 -7.70 -9.03 11.55
N GLU A 84 -8.96 -9.05 11.09
CA GLU A 84 -10.01 -8.17 11.57
C GLU A 84 -10.49 -8.51 12.99
N VAL A 85 -10.54 -9.79 13.34
CA VAL A 85 -10.92 -10.24 14.70
C VAL A 85 -9.97 -9.67 15.75
N ASP A 86 -8.67 -9.68 15.46
CA ASP A 86 -7.64 -9.10 16.34
C ASP A 86 -7.80 -7.56 16.44
N GLY A 87 -8.34 -6.94 15.38
CA GLY A 87 -8.54 -5.50 15.25
C GLY A 87 -9.68 -4.91 16.09
N TYR A 88 -10.78 -5.64 16.26
CA TYR A 88 -12.03 -5.10 16.80
C TYR A 88 -12.51 -5.74 18.12
N GLY A 89 -11.70 -6.58 18.76
CA GLY A 89 -12.00 -7.06 20.12
C GLY A 89 -13.09 -8.15 20.20
N GLY A 90 -13.01 -9.15 19.32
CA GLY A 90 -13.48 -10.49 19.67
C GLY A 90 -14.96 -10.81 19.45
N ALA A 91 -15.58 -10.37 18.36
CA ALA A 91 -16.74 -11.10 17.85
C ALA A 91 -16.24 -12.31 17.05
N ALA A 92 -16.57 -13.52 17.50
CA ALA A 92 -16.19 -14.76 16.82
C ALA A 92 -16.71 -14.76 15.37
N VAL A 93 -15.80 -14.83 14.41
CA VAL A 93 -16.12 -15.06 13.00
C VAL A 93 -16.52 -16.53 12.87
N SER A 94 -17.79 -16.82 13.17
CA SER A 94 -18.32 -18.19 13.11
C SER A 94 -18.55 -18.69 11.68
N THR A 95 -18.59 -17.79 10.69
CA THR A 95 -18.83 -18.17 9.29
C THR A 95 -18.01 -17.30 8.34
N LEU A 96 -17.40 -17.95 7.35
CA LEU A 96 -16.75 -17.26 6.23
C LEU A 96 -17.79 -16.40 5.51
N PRO A 97 -17.62 -15.08 5.44
CA PRO A 97 -18.49 -14.25 4.64
C PRO A 97 -18.33 -14.63 3.17
N ARG A 98 -19.42 -15.13 2.58
CA ARG A 98 -19.44 -15.89 1.31
C ARG A 98 -18.91 -15.11 0.11
N THR A 99 -18.85 -13.78 0.20
CA THR A 99 -18.21 -12.86 -0.76
C THR A 99 -18.03 -11.49 -0.09
N VAL A 100 -17.00 -11.30 0.74
CA VAL A 100 -16.62 -9.92 1.08
C VAL A 100 -15.92 -9.37 -0.15
N PRO A 101 -16.28 -8.17 -0.64
CA PRO A 101 -15.42 -7.39 -1.53
C PRO A 101 -14.19 -6.93 -0.73
N GLY A 102 -13.36 -7.88 -0.31
CA GLY A 102 -12.16 -7.72 0.49
C GLY A 102 -10.95 -7.59 -0.42
N SER A 103 -9.97 -6.82 0.06
CA SER A 103 -8.77 -6.35 -0.63
C SER A 103 -8.21 -7.24 -1.76
N ARG A 104 -8.11 -6.75 -3.00
CA ARG A 104 -7.66 -7.56 -4.15
C ARG A 104 -6.15 -7.73 -4.26
N TRP A 105 -5.39 -7.57 -3.18
CA TRP A 105 -3.93 -7.56 -3.25
C TRP A 105 -3.37 -8.91 -3.73
N TRP A 106 -4.10 -10.01 -3.51
CA TRP A 106 -3.75 -11.34 -3.99
C TRP A 106 -4.08 -11.59 -5.48
N ASP A 107 -4.88 -10.73 -6.12
CA ASP A 107 -5.22 -10.87 -7.55
C ASP A 107 -4.12 -10.28 -8.45
N VAL A 108 -3.10 -9.66 -7.86
CA VAL A 108 -2.02 -8.98 -8.57
C VAL A 108 -0.71 -9.71 -8.32
N GLY A 109 0.03 -9.97 -9.39
CA GLY A 109 1.35 -10.58 -9.33
C GLY A 109 1.36 -12.11 -9.30
N GLY A 110 2.56 -12.68 -9.40
CA GLY A 110 2.78 -14.11 -9.28
C GLY A 110 3.09 -14.54 -7.84
N ALA A 111 3.32 -15.84 -7.64
CA ALA A 111 3.66 -16.41 -6.32
C ALA A 111 4.87 -15.71 -5.68
N GLY A 112 5.86 -15.34 -6.48
CA GLY A 112 7.06 -14.63 -6.02
C GLY A 112 6.80 -13.19 -5.59
N ASP A 113 5.79 -12.51 -6.16
CA ASP A 113 5.40 -11.17 -5.74
C ASP A 113 4.69 -11.22 -4.40
N ILE A 114 3.73 -12.13 -4.26
CA ILE A 114 3.01 -12.35 -3.01
C ILE A 114 3.97 -12.74 -1.88
N ASP A 115 4.91 -13.66 -2.14
CA ASP A 115 5.91 -14.03 -1.13
C ASP A 115 6.74 -12.83 -0.65
N ARG A 116 7.20 -11.99 -1.59
CA ARG A 116 7.95 -10.77 -1.26
C ARG A 116 7.13 -9.79 -0.45
N TRP A 117 5.86 -9.58 -0.79
CA TRP A 117 5.00 -8.67 -0.05
C TRP A 117 4.70 -9.17 1.36
N LEU A 118 4.42 -10.46 1.54
CA LEU A 118 4.19 -11.06 2.85
C LEU A 118 5.48 -11.04 3.71
N CYS A 119 6.65 -11.28 3.11
CA CYS A 119 7.94 -11.10 3.79
C CYS A 119 8.11 -9.67 4.30
N TYR A 120 7.90 -8.70 3.39
CA TYR A 120 8.00 -7.29 3.71
C TYR A 120 7.07 -6.89 4.86
N VAL A 121 5.80 -7.33 4.84
CA VAL A 121 4.84 -7.06 5.92
C VAL A 121 5.29 -7.68 7.24
N GLY A 122 5.79 -8.92 7.24
CA GLY A 122 6.30 -9.56 8.44
C GLY A 122 7.49 -8.80 9.04
N ASN A 123 8.43 -8.38 8.20
CA ASN A 123 9.60 -7.59 8.61
C ASN A 123 9.21 -6.18 9.05
N ALA A 124 8.24 -5.56 8.37
CA ALA A 124 7.69 -4.26 8.75
C ALA A 124 7.00 -4.31 10.09
N ARG A 125 6.21 -5.36 10.37
CA ARG A 125 5.56 -5.55 11.67
C ARG A 125 6.57 -5.62 12.80
N ARG A 126 7.59 -6.49 12.70
CA ARG A 126 8.65 -6.63 13.73
C ARG A 126 9.42 -5.33 13.94
N THR A 127 9.59 -4.53 12.89
CA THR A 127 10.31 -3.26 12.96
C THR A 127 9.46 -2.18 13.60
N LEU A 128 8.27 -1.91 13.05
CA LEU A 128 7.37 -0.87 13.54
C LEU A 128 6.84 -1.17 14.96
N GLN A 129 6.63 -2.43 15.34
CA GLN A 129 6.24 -2.77 16.71
C GLN A 129 7.29 -2.37 17.76
N ARG A 130 8.57 -2.29 17.37
CA ARG A 130 9.64 -1.79 18.25
C ARG A 130 9.69 -0.26 18.27
N GLU A 131 9.48 0.38 17.13
CA GLU A 131 9.64 1.85 16.99
C GLU A 131 8.38 2.64 17.44
N VAL A 132 7.18 2.09 17.32
CA VAL A 132 5.91 2.85 17.45
C VAL A 132 5.39 2.94 18.90
N GLN A 133 6.02 2.27 19.86
CA GLN A 133 5.50 2.17 21.25
C GLN A 133 5.23 3.53 21.92
N SER A 134 5.92 4.59 21.48
CA SER A 134 5.80 5.94 22.02
C SER A 134 4.92 6.90 21.20
N ASP A 135 4.60 6.57 19.95
CA ASP A 135 4.09 7.52 18.95
C ASP A 135 2.69 7.12 18.41
N ALA A 136 1.79 6.73 19.32
CA ALA A 136 0.44 6.26 18.98
C ALA A 136 -0.38 7.27 18.13
N ASN A 137 -0.27 8.56 18.45
CA ASN A 137 -0.98 9.62 17.72
C ASN A 137 -0.46 9.77 16.28
N VAL A 138 0.86 9.68 16.10
CA VAL A 138 1.47 9.72 14.76
C VAL A 138 1.00 8.53 13.95
N LEU A 139 1.03 7.32 14.52
CA LEU A 139 0.54 6.12 13.85
C LEU A 139 -0.94 6.23 13.45
N MET A 140 -1.78 6.74 14.34
CA MET A 140 -3.20 6.97 14.06
C MET A 140 -3.38 7.95 12.88
N GLN A 141 -2.63 9.04 12.85
CA GLN A 141 -2.66 9.99 11.74
C GLN A 141 -2.16 9.36 10.43
N CYS A 142 -1.07 8.60 10.50
CA CYS A 142 -0.53 7.86 9.36
C CYS A 142 -1.55 6.87 8.78
N VAL A 143 -2.28 6.14 9.63
CA VAL A 143 -3.37 5.27 9.20
C VAL A 143 -4.40 6.08 8.43
N HIS A 144 -4.92 7.16 9.00
CA HIS A 144 -5.93 8.00 8.35
C HIS A 144 -5.49 8.53 6.98
N ASP A 145 -4.27 9.08 6.90
CA ASP A 145 -3.75 9.65 5.65
C ASP A 145 -3.52 8.56 4.60
N THR A 146 -3.13 7.36 5.05
CA THR A 146 -2.94 6.20 4.20
C THR A 146 -4.27 5.62 3.70
N GLU A 147 -5.32 5.63 4.52
CA GLU A 147 -6.68 5.26 4.09
C GLU A 147 -7.19 6.22 3.02
N ARG A 148 -6.93 7.53 3.17
CA ARG A 148 -7.28 8.54 2.15
C ARG A 148 -6.50 8.34 0.85
N ALA A 149 -5.21 8.05 0.94
CA ALA A 149 -4.40 7.72 -0.23
C ALA A 149 -4.93 6.45 -0.94
N CYS A 150 -5.29 5.42 -0.16
CA CYS A 150 -5.90 4.20 -0.65
C CYS A 150 -7.21 4.47 -1.41
N GLU A 151 -8.14 5.22 -0.80
CA GLU A 151 -9.40 5.64 -1.41
C GLU A 151 -9.17 6.39 -2.74
N HIS A 152 -8.26 7.36 -2.75
CA HIS A 152 -7.97 8.16 -3.93
C HIS A 152 -7.39 7.32 -5.07
N LEU A 153 -6.38 6.49 -4.77
CA LEU A 153 -5.70 5.66 -5.76
C LEU A 153 -6.62 4.54 -6.30
N ASP A 154 -7.44 3.94 -5.44
CA ASP A 154 -8.43 2.94 -5.85
C ASP A 154 -9.46 3.54 -6.81
N ARG A 155 -10.03 4.71 -6.48
CA ARG A 155 -10.97 5.43 -7.36
C ARG A 155 -10.36 5.75 -8.70
N ARG A 156 -9.11 6.23 -8.71
CA ARG A 156 -8.38 6.57 -9.95
C ARG A 156 -8.23 5.37 -10.89
N ARG A 157 -8.16 4.15 -10.35
CA ARG A 157 -8.06 2.90 -11.12
C ARG A 157 -9.41 2.21 -11.36
N GLY A 158 -10.51 2.80 -10.91
CA GLY A 158 -11.84 2.20 -11.04
C GLY A 158 -12.04 0.96 -10.15
N PHE A 159 -11.27 0.81 -9.07
CA PHE A 159 -11.52 -0.24 -8.10
C PHE A 159 -12.78 0.06 -7.27
N ALA A 160 -13.52 -1.00 -6.94
CA ALA A 160 -14.63 -0.90 -6.01
C ALA A 160 -14.15 -0.47 -4.62
N ARG A 161 -15.06 0.04 -3.80
CA ARG A 161 -14.75 0.44 -2.42
C ARG A 161 -14.13 -0.72 -1.65
N SER A 162 -12.90 -0.53 -1.20
CA SER A 162 -12.19 -1.49 -0.35
C SER A 162 -12.56 -1.31 1.12
N ARG A 163 -12.46 -2.39 1.90
CA ARG A 163 -12.50 -2.36 3.38
C ARG A 163 -11.42 -1.45 4.00
N LEU A 164 -10.39 -1.13 3.21
CA LEU A 164 -9.27 -0.28 3.59
C LEU A 164 -9.56 1.22 3.39
N TRP A 165 -10.72 1.58 2.83
CA TRP A 165 -11.12 2.98 2.74
C TRP A 165 -11.55 3.52 4.11
N PRO A 166 -11.53 4.85 4.32
CA PRO A 166 -12.04 5.44 5.54
C PRO A 166 -13.50 5.02 5.78
N SER A 167 -13.80 4.54 6.98
CA SER A 167 -15.16 4.22 7.39
C SER A 167 -15.97 5.50 7.58
N THR A 168 -17.11 5.62 6.90
CA THR A 168 -18.02 6.78 7.06
C THR A 168 -18.68 6.81 8.45
N CYS A 169 -18.75 5.68 9.15
CA CYS A 169 -19.43 5.55 10.44
C CYS A 169 -18.53 5.73 11.66
N CYS A 170 -17.20 5.75 11.51
CA CYS A 170 -16.25 5.73 12.63
C CYS A 170 -15.43 7.02 12.77
N ALA A 171 -15.92 8.14 12.22
CA ALA A 171 -15.20 9.40 12.27
C ALA A 171 -15.01 9.94 13.72
N GLY A 172 -15.75 9.42 14.70
CA GLY A 172 -15.74 9.89 16.10
C GLY A 172 -14.95 9.04 17.10
N ASP A 173 -15.00 7.70 17.03
CA ASP A 173 -14.37 6.82 18.02
C ASP A 173 -13.04 6.26 17.50
N ARG A 174 -11.98 7.05 17.62
CA ARG A 174 -10.59 6.61 17.37
C ARG A 174 -9.96 5.94 18.60
N THR A 175 -10.76 5.23 19.39
CA THR A 175 -10.30 4.51 20.59
C THR A 175 -9.74 3.15 20.19
N GLY A 176 -8.64 3.13 19.45
CA GLY A 176 -7.92 1.92 19.08
C GLY A 176 -6.68 1.72 19.94
N SER A 177 -6.27 0.46 20.16
CA SER A 177 -4.94 0.19 20.71
C SER A 177 -3.86 0.41 19.64
N VAL A 178 -2.62 0.69 20.07
CA VAL A 178 -1.46 0.82 19.16
C VAL A 178 -1.31 -0.41 18.26
N SER A 179 -1.57 -1.60 18.81
CA SER A 179 -1.52 -2.86 18.06
C SER A 179 -2.55 -2.89 16.92
N GLN A 180 -3.77 -2.40 17.17
CA GLN A 180 -4.83 -2.33 16.15
C GLN A 180 -4.49 -1.34 15.04
N PHE A 181 -4.00 -0.14 15.41
CA PHE A 181 -3.55 0.83 14.42
C PHE A 181 -2.37 0.31 13.60
N LEU A 182 -1.44 -0.42 14.22
CA LEU A 182 -0.29 -0.99 13.53
C LEU A 182 -0.73 -2.08 12.54
N ALA A 183 -1.62 -2.97 12.96
CA ALA A 183 -2.18 -3.99 12.08
C ALA A 183 -2.88 -3.35 10.88
N ARG A 184 -3.72 -2.33 11.13
CA ARG A 184 -4.40 -1.57 10.07
C ARG A 184 -3.42 -0.88 9.12
N PHE A 185 -2.38 -0.27 9.65
CA PHE A 185 -1.35 0.39 8.84
C PHE A 185 -0.61 -0.60 7.94
N LEU A 186 -0.30 -1.79 8.44
CA LEU A 186 0.36 -2.85 7.66
C LEU A 186 -0.53 -3.39 6.53
N ASP A 187 -1.82 -3.57 6.79
CA ASP A 187 -2.80 -3.95 5.74
C ASP A 187 -2.85 -2.89 4.63
N LEU A 188 -2.87 -1.62 5.01
CA LEU A 188 -2.84 -0.50 4.07
C LEU A 188 -1.53 -0.46 3.27
N MET A 189 -0.39 -0.66 3.93
CA MET A 189 0.91 -0.76 3.28
C MET A 189 0.92 -1.90 2.25
N LEU A 190 0.42 -3.09 2.61
CA LEU A 190 0.36 -4.24 1.72
C LEU A 190 -0.46 -3.92 0.46
N HIS A 191 -1.67 -3.41 0.63
CA HIS A 191 -2.56 -3.05 -0.48
C HIS A 191 -1.97 -1.99 -1.40
N LEU A 192 -1.44 -0.91 -0.84
CA LEU A 192 -0.82 0.17 -1.61
C LEU A 192 0.43 -0.29 -2.36
N ARG A 193 1.21 -1.17 -1.76
CA ARG A 193 2.41 -1.73 -2.38
C ARG A 193 2.06 -2.68 -3.52
N ALA A 194 1.12 -3.59 -3.30
CA ALA A 194 0.70 -4.59 -4.28
C ALA A 194 -0.06 -3.97 -5.47
N LEU A 195 -1.08 -3.15 -5.20
CA LEU A 195 -1.95 -2.61 -6.25
C LEU A 195 -1.39 -1.35 -6.87
N HIS A 196 -0.82 -0.45 -6.08
CA HIS A 196 -0.50 0.92 -6.51
C HIS A 196 0.98 1.23 -6.64
N ARG A 197 1.86 0.29 -6.25
CA ARG A 197 3.31 0.51 -6.15
C ARG A 197 3.63 1.79 -5.37
N PHE A 198 2.90 2.02 -4.29
CA PHE A 198 2.95 3.25 -3.51
C PHE A 198 3.58 2.99 -2.14
N CYS A 199 4.47 3.90 -1.72
CA CYS A 199 5.07 3.87 -0.39
C CYS A 199 4.42 4.93 0.49
N PRO A 200 3.59 4.57 1.49
CA PRO A 200 2.94 5.55 2.36
C PRO A 200 3.92 6.33 3.23
N LEU A 201 5.02 5.69 3.68
CA LEU A 201 6.06 6.36 4.47
C LEU A 201 6.82 7.44 3.69
N ARG A 202 6.68 7.48 2.36
CA ARG A 202 7.27 8.51 1.50
C ARG A 202 6.23 9.40 0.82
N GLY A 203 4.95 9.01 0.87
CA GLY A 203 3.88 9.69 0.15
C GLY A 203 4.00 9.63 -1.37
N THR A 204 4.70 8.63 -1.95
CA THR A 204 5.01 8.59 -3.40
C THR A 204 4.65 7.26 -4.06
N ALA A 205 4.14 7.34 -5.29
CA ALA A 205 3.97 6.21 -6.21
C ALA A 205 5.23 6.00 -7.06
N PHE A 206 5.52 4.75 -7.42
CA PHE A 206 6.68 4.39 -8.23
C PHE A 206 6.26 3.77 -9.56
N GLY A 207 7.06 3.99 -10.61
CA GLY A 207 6.81 3.41 -11.92
C GLY A 207 7.02 1.89 -11.92
N HIS A 208 8.04 1.44 -11.18
CA HIS A 208 8.46 0.04 -11.15
C HIS A 208 8.55 -0.54 -9.73
N LEU A 209 8.31 -1.86 -9.59
CA LEU A 209 8.37 -2.54 -8.29
C LEU A 209 9.78 -2.49 -7.69
N ALA A 210 10.82 -2.65 -8.51
CA ALA A 210 12.21 -2.56 -8.05
C ALA A 210 12.56 -1.16 -7.49
N GLU A 211 11.99 -0.09 -8.05
CA GLU A 211 12.17 1.27 -7.52
C GLU A 211 11.53 1.41 -6.15
N LEU A 212 10.30 0.89 -5.99
CA LEU A 212 9.61 0.85 -4.71
C LEU A 212 10.39 0.04 -3.66
N GLU A 213 10.92 -1.13 -4.04
CA GLU A 213 11.75 -1.98 -3.18
C GLU A 213 13.04 -1.27 -2.76
N ALA A 214 13.73 -0.58 -3.68
CA ALA A 214 14.93 0.19 -3.35
C ALA A 214 14.62 1.40 -2.45
N ALA A 215 13.52 2.11 -2.74
CA ALA A 215 13.13 3.32 -2.03
C ALA A 215 12.51 3.06 -0.64
N SER A 216 11.96 1.88 -0.43
CA SER A 216 11.30 1.45 0.80
C SER A 216 11.61 -0.01 1.07
N SER A 217 12.90 -0.28 1.26
CA SER A 217 13.39 -1.59 1.70
C SER A 217 13.08 -1.79 3.18
N GLU A 218 13.09 -3.05 3.61
CA GLU A 218 12.88 -3.41 5.02
C GLU A 218 13.91 -2.74 5.94
N ALA A 219 15.17 -2.67 5.50
CA ALA A 219 16.25 -2.00 6.21
C ALA A 219 16.05 -0.48 6.34
N ALA A 220 15.30 0.14 5.42
CA ALA A 220 15.01 1.57 5.44
C ALA A 220 13.82 1.93 6.34
N LEU A 221 13.01 0.95 6.77
CA LEU A 221 11.78 1.20 7.54
C LEU A 221 11.99 2.01 8.84
N PRO A 222 13.00 1.75 9.68
CA PRO A 222 13.20 2.53 10.90
C PRO A 222 13.47 4.01 10.60
N GLU A 223 14.29 4.26 9.58
CA GLU A 223 14.65 5.61 9.15
C GLU A 223 13.47 6.35 8.53
N LEU A 224 12.70 5.67 7.68
CA LEU A 224 11.49 6.23 7.08
C LEU A 224 10.44 6.57 8.14
N TRP A 225 10.26 5.71 9.14
CA TRP A 225 9.37 5.98 10.27
C TRP A 225 9.83 7.19 11.09
N LYS A 226 11.13 7.27 11.43
CA LYS A 226 11.68 8.42 12.18
C LYS A 226 11.50 9.74 11.46
N ARG A 227 11.73 9.77 10.14
CA ARG A 227 11.48 10.97 9.32
C ARG A 227 10.02 11.37 9.36
N LEU A 228 9.11 10.42 9.21
CA LEU A 228 7.67 10.68 9.25
C LEU A 228 7.23 11.23 10.62
N VAL A 229 7.75 10.68 11.71
CA VAL A 229 7.50 11.18 13.07
C VAL A 229 8.02 12.60 13.24
N GLU A 230 9.23 12.89 12.75
CA GLU A 230 9.82 14.23 12.82
C GLU A 230 9.03 15.24 11.99
N GLU A 231 8.65 14.89 10.76
CA GLU A 231 7.81 15.72 9.90
C GLU A 231 6.45 16.01 10.56
N GLN A 232 5.86 15.03 11.22
CA GLN A 232 4.60 15.22 11.94
C GLN A 232 4.77 16.14 13.16
N ARG A 233 5.86 15.99 13.92
CA ARG A 233 6.17 16.89 15.04
C ARG A 233 6.38 18.33 14.58
N VAL A 234 7.05 18.54 13.45
CA VAL A 234 7.24 19.88 12.86
C VAL A 234 5.88 20.48 12.46
N ARG A 235 4.97 19.69 11.85
CA ARG A 235 3.61 20.13 11.51
C ARG A 235 2.76 20.47 12.72
N ASP A 236 2.89 19.68 13.79
CA ASP A 236 2.15 19.90 15.03
C ASP A 236 2.77 21.01 15.90
N THR A 237 3.96 21.50 15.55
CA THR A 237 4.58 22.63 16.24
C THR A 237 3.83 23.92 15.86
N PRO A 238 3.25 24.65 16.82
CA PRO A 238 2.27 25.73 16.59
C PRO A 238 2.85 27.03 15.99
N GLN A 239 3.97 26.99 15.27
CA GLN A 239 4.57 28.20 14.68
C GLN A 239 3.75 28.79 13.52
N LEU A 240 2.83 28.02 12.92
CA LEU A 240 1.90 28.53 11.90
C LEU A 240 0.55 29.02 12.48
N THR A 241 0.22 28.68 13.72
CA THR A 241 -1.03 29.11 14.38
C THR A 241 -0.92 30.47 15.06
N ALA A 242 0.29 31.01 15.23
CA ALA A 242 0.51 32.35 15.78
C ALA A 242 0.15 33.49 14.78
N LEU A 243 0.04 33.20 13.48
CA LEU A 243 -0.34 34.19 12.46
C LEU A 243 -1.86 34.32 12.26
N THR A 244 -2.66 33.34 12.71
CA THR A 244 -4.12 33.39 12.56
C THR A 244 -4.87 33.94 13.76
N ASN A 245 -4.20 34.09 14.92
CA ASN A 245 -4.82 34.62 16.14
C ASN A 245 -4.34 36.04 16.52
N THR A 246 -3.68 36.76 15.61
CA THR A 246 -3.40 38.21 15.77
C THR A 246 -4.38 39.10 15.00
N SER A 247 -5.54 38.56 14.60
CA SER A 247 -6.78 39.34 14.47
C SER A 247 -7.22 39.64 15.91
N ASP A 248 -6.89 40.78 16.50
CA ASP A 248 -7.72 41.97 16.30
C ASP A 248 -7.00 43.31 16.55
N GLU A 249 -5.67 43.38 16.68
CA GLU A 249 -5.02 44.62 17.16
C GLU A 249 -3.99 45.28 16.23
N THR A 250 -3.58 44.67 15.10
CA THR A 250 -2.49 45.26 14.28
C THR A 250 -2.87 45.78 12.90
N GLY A 251 -4.10 45.55 12.41
CA GLY A 251 -4.56 46.12 11.12
C GLY A 251 -3.73 45.70 9.90
N VAL A 252 -2.86 44.69 10.05
CA VAL A 252 -2.07 44.13 8.95
C VAL A 252 -2.94 43.12 8.23
N ASP A 253 -3.02 43.25 6.90
CA ASP A 253 -3.74 42.29 6.06
C ASP A 253 -3.13 40.89 6.26
N PRO A 254 -3.94 39.86 6.60
CA PRO A 254 -3.45 38.49 6.76
C PRO A 254 -2.74 37.96 5.50
N LEU A 255 -3.06 38.49 4.31
CA LEU A 255 -2.35 38.15 3.08
C LEU A 255 -0.94 38.75 3.04
N ASP A 256 -0.74 39.98 3.52
CA ASP A 256 0.58 40.62 3.59
C ASP A 256 1.49 39.91 4.59
N ALA A 257 0.95 39.48 5.73
CA ALA A 257 1.68 38.70 6.73
C ALA A 257 2.15 37.35 6.16
N TYR A 258 1.29 36.69 5.37
CA TYR A 258 1.63 35.45 4.66
C TYR A 258 2.68 35.68 3.56
N MET A 259 2.53 36.73 2.75
CA MET A 259 3.48 37.05 1.69
C MET A 259 4.86 37.43 2.26
N ALA A 260 4.90 38.12 3.41
CA ALA A 260 6.14 38.44 4.10
C ALA A 260 6.88 37.18 4.61
N THR A 261 6.15 36.19 5.14
CA THR A 261 6.74 34.92 5.58
C THR A 261 7.23 34.09 4.40
N VAL A 262 6.49 34.05 3.28
CA VAL A 262 6.92 33.40 2.05
C VAL A 262 8.19 34.06 1.49
N GLU A 263 8.27 35.39 1.50
CA GLU A 263 9.48 36.11 1.10
C GLU A 263 10.66 35.85 2.04
N GLU A 264 10.43 35.72 3.35
CA GLU A 264 11.49 35.41 4.32
C GLU A 264 12.05 34.00 4.13
N MET A 265 11.19 33.01 3.86
CA MET A 265 11.64 31.66 3.50
C MET A 265 12.44 31.65 2.18
N LEU A 266 11.99 32.40 1.18
CA LEU A 266 12.69 32.53 -0.10
C LEU A 266 14.04 33.27 0.03
N ARG A 267 14.16 34.19 0.99
CA ARG A 267 15.42 34.88 1.31
C ARG A 267 16.37 34.00 2.14
N GLY A 268 15.84 33.13 3.01
CA GLY A 268 16.61 32.20 3.83
C GLY A 268 17.40 31.14 3.03
N ASP A 269 16.89 30.74 1.87
CA ASP A 269 17.53 29.75 1.00
C ASP A 269 18.62 30.31 0.08
N SER A 270 18.88 31.63 0.09
CA SER A 270 19.82 32.26 -0.87
C SER A 270 21.25 32.50 -0.38
N LEU A 271 21.65 32.16 0.85
CA LEU A 271 23.06 32.34 1.28
C LEU A 271 23.57 31.28 2.26
N GLN A 272 24.13 30.18 1.71
CA GLN A 272 25.42 29.66 2.17
C GLN A 272 26.32 29.31 0.97
N PRO A 273 27.27 30.18 0.59
CA PRO A 273 28.38 29.80 -0.27
C PRO A 273 29.52 29.23 0.57
N GLY A 274 29.81 27.93 0.41
CA GLY A 274 31.17 27.43 0.60
C GLY A 274 31.36 26.20 1.48
N VAL A 275 31.36 25.01 0.85
CA VAL A 275 32.45 24.04 1.00
C VAL A 275 32.65 23.36 -0.36
N ARG A 276 33.48 23.94 -1.22
CA ARG A 276 34.00 23.22 -2.40
C ARG A 276 34.99 22.17 -1.90
N ARG A 277 34.56 20.90 -1.90
CA ARG A 277 35.48 19.77 -1.77
C ARG A 277 36.36 19.74 -3.03
N ALA A 278 37.66 19.93 -2.83
CA ALA A 278 38.65 19.89 -3.90
C ALA A 278 38.74 18.49 -4.52
N CYS A 279 38.45 18.37 -5.81
CA CYS A 279 38.95 17.27 -6.63
C CYS A 279 40.37 17.64 -7.07
N GLY A 280 41.35 16.82 -6.67
CA GLY A 280 42.74 16.98 -7.06
C GLY A 280 42.99 16.77 -8.55
N PRO A 281 44.13 17.24 -9.09
CA PRO A 281 44.44 17.16 -10.50
C PRO A 281 44.85 15.74 -10.90
N VAL A 282 44.25 15.24 -11.97
CA VAL A 282 44.67 14.03 -12.67
C VAL A 282 45.97 14.33 -13.40
N VAL A 283 47.03 13.60 -13.04
CA VAL A 283 48.32 13.62 -13.74
C VAL A 283 48.16 12.82 -15.04
N GLU A 284 48.26 13.50 -16.17
CA GLU A 284 48.40 12.88 -17.49
C GLU A 284 49.78 12.23 -17.62
N THR A 285 49.84 10.99 -18.09
CA THR A 285 51.09 10.37 -18.57
C THR A 285 50.76 9.53 -19.81
N PRO A 286 51.56 9.61 -20.89
CA PRO A 286 51.13 9.22 -22.24
C PRO A 286 51.29 7.73 -22.52
N SER A 287 50.43 7.23 -23.41
CA SER A 287 50.54 5.92 -24.06
C SER A 287 51.78 5.80 -24.96
N PRO A 288 52.15 4.55 -25.33
CA PRO A 288 52.21 4.26 -26.75
C PRO A 288 51.63 2.89 -27.18
N LEU A 289 50.92 2.97 -28.33
CA LEU A 289 50.98 2.11 -29.53
C LEU A 289 50.45 0.65 -29.53
N ARG A 290 49.36 0.52 -30.32
CA ARG A 290 49.06 -0.46 -31.41
C ARG A 290 48.83 -1.93 -31.00
N GLU A 291 47.73 -2.58 -31.40
CA GLU A 291 47.42 -3.01 -32.79
C GLU A 291 45.91 -3.23 -33.09
N SER A 292 45.56 -2.89 -34.34
CA SER A 292 44.45 -3.30 -35.26
C SER A 292 43.19 -4.10 -34.83
N VAL A 293 41.99 -3.48 -35.02
CA VAL A 293 40.89 -3.71 -36.03
C VAL A 293 40.47 -5.17 -36.38
N PRO A 294 39.19 -5.54 -36.70
CA PRO A 294 38.01 -4.75 -37.15
C PRO A 294 36.71 -4.92 -36.32
N LYS A 295 35.88 -3.87 -36.15
CA LYS A 295 34.80 -3.34 -37.03
C LYS A 295 33.66 -4.31 -37.38
N THR A 296 32.54 -4.15 -36.66
CA THR A 296 31.17 -4.22 -37.20
C THR A 296 30.31 -3.13 -36.55
N ALA A 297 29.30 -2.68 -37.28
CA ALA A 297 28.82 -1.31 -37.32
C ALA A 297 27.55 -1.03 -36.48
N SER A 298 27.37 0.27 -36.18
CA SER A 298 26.11 1.06 -36.19
C SER A 298 25.03 0.71 -35.13
N SER A 299 24.34 1.62 -34.42
CA SER A 299 23.97 3.04 -34.57
C SER A 299 23.61 3.58 -33.16
N LEU A 300 24.15 4.69 -32.65
CA LEU A 300 23.70 6.09 -32.80
C LEU A 300 22.18 6.33 -32.58
N ALA A 301 21.83 6.85 -31.39
CA ALA A 301 21.03 8.07 -31.16
C ALA A 301 20.95 8.36 -29.63
N THR A 302 21.81 9.25 -29.12
CA THR A 302 21.50 10.64 -28.70
C THR A 302 20.75 10.75 -27.35
N GLU A 303 21.54 11.09 -26.33
CA GLU A 303 21.10 11.57 -25.02
C GLU A 303 20.37 12.91 -25.14
N VAL A 304 19.21 13.01 -24.50
CA VAL A 304 18.67 14.29 -24.03
C VAL A 304 18.61 14.20 -22.51
N LEU A 305 19.50 14.97 -21.90
CA LEU A 305 19.67 15.15 -20.48
C LEU A 305 18.58 16.11 -19.98
N ASP A 306 17.55 15.58 -19.32
CA ASP A 306 16.57 16.43 -18.63
C ASP A 306 16.83 16.42 -17.12
N LYS A 307 17.30 17.57 -16.64
CA LYS A 307 17.56 17.83 -15.22
C LYS A 307 16.27 18.31 -14.58
N HIS A 308 15.51 17.39 -14.00
CA HIS A 308 14.53 17.75 -12.99
C HIS A 308 14.92 17.16 -11.64
N SER A 309 15.39 18.08 -10.78
CA SER A 309 15.50 17.88 -9.35
C SER A 309 14.13 18.18 -8.73
N PRO A 310 13.38 17.22 -8.19
CA PRO A 310 12.22 17.56 -7.38
C PRO A 310 12.70 17.90 -5.97
N SER A 311 12.63 19.19 -5.65
CA SER A 311 12.58 19.70 -4.29
C SER A 311 11.39 19.08 -3.55
N ASN A 312 11.68 18.48 -2.40
CA ASN A 312 10.70 17.93 -1.45
C ASN A 312 9.83 19.05 -0.88
N VAL A 313 8.58 19.17 -1.32
CA VAL A 313 7.47 19.71 -0.51
C VAL A 313 6.18 19.02 -0.96
N LEU A 314 5.78 17.94 -0.27
CA LEU A 314 4.41 17.42 -0.39
C LEU A 314 3.49 18.26 0.50
N ASN A 315 2.97 19.34 -0.08
CA ASN A 315 1.68 19.88 0.32
C ASN A 315 0.61 18.93 -0.21
N LEU A 316 0.06 18.07 0.66
CA LEU A 316 -1.27 17.49 0.47
C LEU A 316 -2.30 18.60 0.70
N ALA A 317 -2.33 19.56 -0.24
CA ALA A 317 -3.40 20.52 -0.36
C ALA A 317 -4.58 19.82 -1.03
N VAL A 318 -5.67 19.70 -0.28
CA VAL A 318 -7.02 19.51 -0.79
C VAL A 318 -7.29 20.63 -1.80
N GLY A 319 -7.19 20.33 -3.10
CA GLY A 319 -7.44 21.30 -4.15
C GLY A 319 -6.55 21.12 -5.38
N CYS A 320 -6.72 20.02 -6.12
CA CYS A 320 -6.25 19.99 -7.50
C CYS A 320 -7.29 20.70 -8.38
N SER A 321 -6.96 21.93 -8.77
CA SER A 321 -7.59 22.64 -9.87
C SER A 321 -7.41 21.84 -11.17
N VAL A 322 -8.53 21.69 -11.88
CA VAL A 322 -8.64 20.95 -13.14
C VAL A 322 -8.05 21.81 -14.26
N GLY A 323 -6.93 21.37 -14.85
CA GLY A 323 -6.53 21.81 -16.18
C GLY A 323 -7.26 20.98 -17.24
N LEU A 324 -8.39 21.47 -17.74
CA LEU A 324 -9.06 20.90 -18.92
C LEU A 324 -8.21 21.23 -20.17
N PRO A 325 -7.79 20.24 -20.98
CA PRO A 325 -7.37 20.56 -22.34
C PRO A 325 -8.60 20.96 -23.17
N ALA A 326 -8.53 22.16 -23.76
CA ALA A 326 -9.46 22.61 -24.78
C ALA A 326 -9.49 21.58 -25.92
N ARG A 327 -10.62 20.89 -26.06
CA ARG A 327 -10.88 19.96 -27.16
C ARG A 327 -11.63 20.73 -28.24
N SER A 328 -11.00 20.86 -29.41
CA SER A 328 -11.62 21.43 -30.60
C SER A 328 -12.82 20.59 -30.99
N GLU A 329 -13.92 21.29 -31.24
CA GLU A 329 -15.14 20.79 -31.87
C GLU A 329 -14.79 20.16 -33.23
N ASP A 330 -15.19 18.91 -33.45
CA ASP A 330 -15.98 18.54 -34.62
C ASP A 330 -16.50 17.11 -34.54
N LEU A 331 -17.59 16.85 -35.25
CA LEU A 331 -18.29 15.57 -35.49
C LEU A 331 -19.51 15.27 -34.61
N SER A 332 -20.58 16.01 -34.93
CA SER A 332 -21.89 15.50 -35.37
C SER A 332 -22.19 13.99 -35.20
N GLY A 333 -23.25 13.71 -34.44
CA GLY A 333 -24.25 12.68 -34.80
C GLY A 333 -24.16 11.32 -34.09
N ARG A 334 -24.91 11.17 -32.97
CA ARG A 334 -25.68 9.95 -32.69
C ARG A 334 -26.67 10.14 -31.52
N GLN A 335 -27.86 9.58 -31.72
CA GLN A 335 -29.10 9.72 -30.94
C GLN A 335 -29.05 9.09 -29.53
N PRO A 336 -29.96 9.50 -28.62
CA PRO A 336 -30.10 8.90 -27.29
C PRO A 336 -30.91 7.59 -27.35
N LEU A 337 -30.37 6.52 -26.75
CA LEU A 337 -31.10 5.30 -26.39
C LEU A 337 -31.41 5.37 -24.89
N GLN A 338 -32.55 5.98 -24.57
CA GLN A 338 -33.20 5.89 -23.25
C GLN A 338 -34.68 5.65 -23.53
N GLU A 339 -35.08 4.39 -23.70
CA GLU A 339 -36.46 3.91 -23.64
C GLU A 339 -36.49 2.40 -23.99
N GLU A 340 -36.05 1.53 -23.07
CA GLU A 340 -36.42 0.11 -23.06
C GLU A 340 -35.91 -0.56 -21.78
N LEU A 341 -36.59 -0.37 -20.65
CA LEU A 341 -36.42 -1.17 -19.44
C LEU A 341 -37.62 -0.97 -18.50
N LEU A 342 -38.82 -1.13 -19.06
CA LEU A 342 -40.05 -1.41 -18.32
C LEU A 342 -40.62 -2.69 -18.95
N GLY A 343 -40.11 -3.82 -18.45
CA GLY A 343 -40.70 -5.13 -18.71
C GLY A 343 -41.66 -5.44 -17.58
N ASP A 344 -42.94 -5.49 -17.93
CA ASP A 344 -44.04 -5.88 -17.06
C ASP A 344 -43.82 -7.29 -16.49
N LEU A 345 -43.82 -7.40 -15.15
CA LEU A 345 -43.84 -8.69 -14.46
C LEU A 345 -45.28 -8.98 -14.06
N ASP A 346 -45.99 -9.69 -14.94
CA ASP A 346 -47.23 -10.38 -14.61
C ASP A 346 -46.91 -11.51 -13.62
N SER A 347 -47.27 -11.29 -12.36
CA SER A 347 -47.19 -12.27 -11.29
C SER A 347 -48.42 -13.18 -11.35
N ASP A 348 -48.27 -14.32 -12.03
CA ASP A 348 -49.27 -15.39 -12.01
C ASP A 348 -49.37 -16.01 -10.61
N GLY A 349 -50.61 -16.03 -10.10
CA GLY A 349 -50.96 -16.65 -8.83
C GLY A 349 -50.95 -18.17 -8.93
N SER A 350 -50.29 -18.84 -8.00
CA SER A 350 -50.47 -20.27 -7.76
C SER A 350 -51.24 -20.49 -6.46
N GLU A 351 -52.48 -20.95 -6.62
CA GLU A 351 -53.31 -21.58 -5.59
C GLU A 351 -52.55 -22.70 -4.87
N MET A 352 -52.61 -22.69 -3.53
CA MET A 352 -52.32 -23.85 -2.71
C MET A 352 -53.64 -24.59 -2.49
N ASP A 353 -53.79 -25.72 -3.17
CA ASP A 353 -54.80 -26.71 -2.86
C ASP A 353 -54.33 -27.60 -1.70
N ASP A 354 -55.26 -27.79 -0.77
CA ASP A 354 -55.20 -28.69 0.39
C ASP A 354 -54.92 -30.14 0.00
N LEU A 355 -54.06 -30.83 0.76
CA LEU A 355 -54.16 -32.27 1.06
C LEU A 355 -53.41 -32.63 2.35
#